data_AF-A0A517QW32-F1
#
_entry.id   AF-A0A517QW32-F1
#
_cell.length_a   1.000
_cell.length_b   1.000
_cell.length_c   1.000
_cell.angle_alpha   90.00
_cell.angle_beta   90.00
_cell.angle_gamma   90.00
#
_symmetry.space_group_name_H-M   'P 1'
#
loop_
_entity.id
_entity.type
_entity.pdbx_description
1 polymer ?
#
loop_
_entity_poly.entity_id
_entity_poly.type
_entity_poly.pdbx_seq_one_letter_code
_entity_poly.pdbx_strand_id
1 'polypeptide(L)'
;MSEDADPSEIFTRHWQRTLEGNSDDVDTLPVDIKDAIDRSINSRTKSYRYVLPTQLLAKLAFPNIDCRWVQKGTTPETGFDARSFCSRNIVPFDRDHESVLGGSGDPYVNNPLRIPVISVETATNQKNRSGFNDLISVLGFVEENPGSASAVFDRVLQAIHKRLATTSILYPVPDRISVGACQTAISEFISVKTGGRRLQIVSTALFDTYRDHFGFCAEVKTGKVNQADAAKGNSGDIECLDERGEVKLAIEVKDRMLTLIDVQSSVETARRRKVTELLFLARGEILDEDVESVETIISRQFTAGHNVYRLEFDSFLNHSLILFGESGRSSFVTAVGNRLDELGELADRQAWSSILLNV
;
A
#
# COMPACT_ATOMS: atom_id res chain seq x y z
N MET A 1 -11.15 10.83 40.61
CA MET A 1 -10.14 11.33 39.66
C MET A 1 -9.87 10.17 38.71
N SER A 2 -10.55 10.11 37.57
CA SER A 2 -10.18 9.14 36.54
C SER A 2 -8.86 9.59 35.95
N GLU A 3 -7.89 8.69 35.84
CA GLU A 3 -6.66 8.96 35.09
C GLU A 3 -7.05 9.23 33.63
N ASP A 4 -6.78 10.45 33.16
CA ASP A 4 -6.88 10.76 31.73
C ASP A 4 -5.89 9.86 30.99
N ALA A 5 -6.38 9.08 30.03
CA ALA A 5 -5.54 8.17 29.26
C ALA A 5 -4.70 8.96 28.25
N ASP A 6 -3.42 8.57 28.07
CA ASP A 6 -2.51 9.24 27.14
C ASP A 6 -3.08 9.17 25.71
N PRO A 7 -3.37 10.31 25.04
CA PRO A 7 -3.87 10.34 23.68
C PRO A 7 -3.00 9.54 22.70
N SER A 8 -1.68 9.51 22.90
CA SER A 8 -0.75 8.79 22.02
C SER A 8 -0.95 7.28 22.11
N GLU A 9 -1.18 6.77 23.33
CA GLU A 9 -1.44 5.35 23.58
C GLU A 9 -2.80 4.92 23.02
N ILE A 10 -3.84 5.75 23.22
CA ILE A 10 -5.16 5.53 22.64
C ILE A 10 -5.04 5.44 21.11
N PHE A 11 -4.44 6.45 20.48
CA PHE A 11 -4.30 6.48 19.03
C PHE A 11 -3.58 5.23 18.52
N THR A 12 -2.43 4.88 19.11
CA THR A 12 -1.62 3.72 18.71
C THR A 12 -2.42 2.43 18.80
N ARG A 13 -3.16 2.21 19.89
CA ARG A 13 -3.99 1.02 20.08
C ARG A 13 -5.08 0.90 19.02
N HIS A 14 -5.81 1.98 18.74
CA HIS A 14 -6.87 1.98 17.71
C HIS A 14 -6.32 1.83 16.29
N TRP A 15 -5.14 2.40 16.03
CA TRP A 15 -4.45 2.23 14.74
C TRP A 15 -4.03 0.78 14.52
N GLN A 16 -3.42 0.12 15.52
CA GLN A 16 -3.05 -1.29 15.41
C GLN A 16 -4.26 -2.20 15.15
N ARG A 17 -5.38 -1.97 15.85
CA ARG A 17 -6.64 -2.71 15.58
C ARG A 17 -7.14 -2.52 14.14
N THR A 18 -6.97 -1.32 13.59
CA THR A 18 -7.32 -1.02 12.19
C THR A 18 -6.46 -1.83 11.23
N LEU A 19 -5.15 -1.96 11.50
CA LEU A 19 -4.23 -2.76 10.68
C LEU A 19 -4.54 -4.26 10.76
N GLU A 20 -4.98 -4.74 11.91
CA GLU A 20 -5.37 -6.15 12.12
C GLU A 20 -6.76 -6.50 11.56
N GLY A 21 -7.57 -5.51 11.18
CA GLY A 21 -8.94 -5.71 10.70
C GLY A 21 -9.97 -6.01 11.79
N ASN A 22 -9.66 -5.71 13.06
CA ASN A 22 -10.47 -6.09 14.23
C ASN A 22 -11.32 -4.91 14.75
N SER A 23 -12.51 -4.68 14.16
CA SER A 23 -13.46 -3.64 14.63
C SER A 23 -14.93 -4.05 14.55
N ASP A 24 -15.35 -5.02 15.36
CA ASP A 24 -16.72 -5.58 15.33
C ASP A 24 -17.84 -4.54 15.53
N ASP A 25 -17.57 -3.42 16.20
CA ASP A 25 -18.57 -2.40 16.49
C ASP A 25 -18.80 -1.40 15.33
N VAL A 26 -17.90 -1.34 14.34
CA VAL A 26 -18.00 -0.36 13.24
C VAL A 26 -19.21 -0.63 12.34
N ASP A 27 -19.58 -1.90 12.16
CA ASP A 27 -20.70 -2.29 11.30
C ASP A 27 -22.05 -1.79 11.85
N THR A 28 -22.14 -1.59 13.17
CA THR A 28 -23.34 -1.09 13.85
C THR A 28 -23.59 0.40 13.64
N LEU A 29 -22.60 1.16 13.15
CA LEU A 29 -22.75 2.59 12.90
C LEU A 29 -23.76 2.87 11.77
N PRO A 30 -24.57 3.94 11.89
CA PRO A 30 -25.45 4.39 10.82
C PRO A 30 -24.70 4.63 9.50
N VAL A 31 -25.33 4.27 8.38
CA VAL A 31 -24.71 4.35 7.04
C VAL A 31 -24.35 5.80 6.68
N ASP A 32 -25.22 6.75 7.01
CA ASP A 32 -25.00 8.17 6.79
C ASP A 32 -23.79 8.73 7.56
N ILE A 33 -23.56 8.27 8.79
CA ILE A 33 -22.37 8.59 9.58
C ILE A 33 -21.11 8.00 8.93
N LYS A 34 -21.15 6.74 8.49
CA LYS A 34 -20.04 6.09 7.78
C LYS A 34 -19.69 6.84 6.49
N ASP A 35 -20.69 7.26 5.73
CA ASP A 35 -20.49 8.01 4.48
C ASP A 35 -19.97 9.43 4.74
N ALA A 36 -20.44 10.09 5.79
CA ALA A 36 -19.96 11.42 6.20
C ALA A 36 -18.49 11.38 6.64
N ILE A 37 -18.06 10.32 7.33
CA ILE A 37 -16.65 10.06 7.66
C ILE A 37 -15.81 9.93 6.39
N ASP A 38 -16.22 9.06 5.45
CA ASP A 38 -15.48 8.84 4.21
C ASP A 38 -15.35 10.13 3.40
N ARG A 39 -16.42 10.94 3.30
CA ARG A 39 -16.39 12.25 2.63
C ARG A 39 -15.49 13.26 3.35
N SER A 40 -15.47 13.25 4.67
CA SER A 40 -14.64 14.15 5.48
C SER A 40 -13.14 13.86 5.30
N ILE A 41 -12.75 12.59 5.38
CA ILE A 41 -11.35 12.15 5.20
C ILE A 41 -10.88 12.35 3.76
N ASN A 42 -11.78 12.27 2.78
CA ASN A 42 -11.47 12.52 1.36
C ASN A 42 -11.80 13.94 0.87
N SER A 43 -12.13 14.86 1.78
CA SER A 43 -12.53 16.23 1.43
C SER A 43 -11.47 16.96 0.60
N ARG A 44 -11.88 17.82 -0.34
CA ARG A 44 -10.96 18.73 -1.05
C ARG A 44 -10.42 19.83 -0.13
N THR A 45 -11.14 20.15 0.94
CA THR A 45 -10.68 21.12 1.96
C THR A 45 -9.76 20.40 2.94
N LYS A 46 -8.43 20.56 2.77
CA LYS A 46 -7.40 19.84 3.55
C LYS A 46 -7.66 19.86 5.06
N SER A 47 -7.98 21.03 5.63
CA SER A 47 -8.24 21.18 7.07
C SER A 47 -9.34 20.24 7.60
N TYR A 48 -10.36 19.89 6.79
CA TYR A 48 -11.46 19.01 7.25
C TYR A 48 -11.00 17.58 7.52
N ARG A 49 -9.94 17.13 6.83
CA ARG A 49 -9.39 15.78 6.99
C ARG A 49 -8.74 15.57 8.36
N TYR A 50 -8.33 16.65 9.02
CA TYR A 50 -7.73 16.62 10.35
C TYR A 50 -8.77 16.73 11.47
N VAL A 51 -9.99 17.17 11.17
CA VAL A 51 -10.99 17.48 12.21
C VAL A 51 -11.43 16.22 12.94
N LEU A 52 -11.98 15.22 12.22
CA LEU A 52 -12.47 14.00 12.86
C LEU A 52 -11.40 13.27 13.69
N PRO A 53 -10.19 12.98 13.18
CA PRO A 53 -9.17 12.31 13.99
C PRO A 53 -8.74 13.14 15.21
N THR A 54 -8.68 14.47 15.10
CA THR A 54 -8.33 15.35 16.23
C THR A 54 -9.43 15.36 17.30
N GLN A 55 -10.67 15.63 16.89
CA GLN A 55 -11.80 15.85 17.79
C GLN A 55 -12.22 14.57 18.52
N LEU A 56 -12.23 13.44 17.81
CA LEU A 56 -12.62 12.15 18.38
C LEU A 56 -11.54 11.59 19.31
N LEU A 57 -10.25 11.74 18.95
CA LEU A 57 -9.17 11.35 19.87
C LEU A 57 -9.22 12.16 21.16
N ALA A 58 -9.50 13.47 21.07
CA ALA A 58 -9.69 14.30 22.24
C ALA A 58 -10.87 13.84 23.09
N LYS A 59 -12.01 13.46 22.47
CA LYS A 59 -13.18 12.91 23.18
C LYS A 59 -12.85 11.61 23.91
N LEU A 60 -12.05 10.74 23.30
CA LEU A 60 -11.63 9.47 23.91
C LEU A 60 -10.67 9.68 25.09
N ALA A 61 -9.73 10.62 24.96
CA ALA A 61 -8.79 10.95 26.05
C ALA A 61 -9.45 11.73 27.19
N PHE A 62 -10.42 12.59 26.86
CA PHE A 62 -11.10 13.47 27.80
C PHE A 62 -12.63 13.37 27.62
N PRO A 63 -13.30 12.34 28.18
CA PRO A 63 -14.72 12.05 27.91
C PRO A 63 -15.71 13.20 28.18
N ASN A 64 -15.34 14.11 29.09
CA ASN A 64 -16.19 15.23 29.51
C ASN A 64 -16.14 16.45 28.58
N ILE A 65 -15.24 16.48 27.59
CA ILE A 65 -15.20 17.59 26.63
C ILE A 65 -16.35 17.48 25.63
N ASP A 66 -16.75 18.61 25.05
CA ASP A 66 -17.59 18.62 23.85
C ASP A 66 -16.68 18.70 22.62
N CYS A 67 -16.61 17.60 21.85
CA CYS A 67 -15.71 17.44 20.71
C CYS A 67 -16.07 18.31 19.49
N ARG A 68 -17.13 19.13 19.57
CA ARG A 68 -17.43 20.15 18.56
C ARG A 68 -16.58 21.40 18.74
N TRP A 69 -16.03 21.64 19.93
CA TRP A 69 -15.20 22.82 20.20
C TRP A 69 -13.84 22.73 19.52
N VAL A 70 -13.40 23.87 18.98
CA VAL A 70 -12.12 23.99 18.25
C VAL A 70 -11.15 24.87 19.01
N GLN A 71 -11.66 25.95 19.61
CA GLN A 71 -10.89 26.86 20.45
C GLN A 71 -11.28 26.64 21.90
N LYS A 72 -10.32 26.86 22.81
CA LYS A 72 -10.60 26.93 24.25
C LYS A 72 -11.72 27.95 24.46
N GLY A 73 -12.92 27.47 24.81
CA GLY A 73 -14.08 28.31 25.06
C GLY A 73 -13.86 29.21 26.28
N THR A 74 -14.71 30.22 26.42
CA THR A 74 -14.84 31.00 27.66
C THR A 74 -15.44 30.21 28.82
N THR A 75 -16.06 29.06 28.54
CA THR A 75 -16.48 28.04 29.52
C THR A 75 -15.35 27.02 29.73
N PRO A 76 -14.59 27.10 30.84
CA PRO A 76 -13.35 26.34 31.03
C PRO A 76 -13.51 24.83 31.15
N GLU A 77 -14.74 24.33 31.35
CA GLU A 77 -14.99 22.96 31.80
C GLU A 77 -15.16 21.95 30.64
N THR A 78 -15.50 22.38 29.42
CA THR A 78 -15.81 21.47 28.30
C THR A 78 -15.06 21.77 27.00
N GLY A 79 -14.39 22.92 26.89
CA GLY A 79 -13.62 23.30 25.70
C GLY A 79 -12.15 22.89 25.79
N PHE A 80 -11.54 22.57 24.64
CA PHE A 80 -10.11 22.25 24.54
C PHE A 80 -9.43 22.98 23.37
N ASP A 81 -8.10 23.04 23.40
CA ASP A 81 -7.32 23.63 22.31
C ASP A 81 -7.03 22.57 21.23
N ALA A 82 -7.93 22.49 20.25
CA ALA A 82 -7.82 21.51 19.16
C ALA A 82 -6.59 21.74 18.28
N ARG A 83 -6.10 22.99 18.16
CA ARG A 83 -4.89 23.29 17.38
C ARG A 83 -3.65 22.68 18.04
N SER A 84 -3.43 22.97 19.31
CA SER A 84 -2.29 22.42 20.05
C SER A 84 -2.41 20.90 20.23
N PHE A 85 -3.63 20.37 20.34
CA PHE A 85 -3.87 18.93 20.39
C PHE A 85 -3.56 18.25 19.05
N CYS A 86 -4.03 18.80 17.94
CA CYS A 86 -3.75 18.31 16.59
C CYS A 86 -2.24 18.34 16.28
N SER A 87 -1.55 19.43 16.62
CA SER A 87 -0.12 19.58 16.36
C SER A 87 0.73 18.57 17.12
N ARG A 88 0.29 18.11 18.31
CA ARG A 88 1.02 17.13 19.11
C ARG A 88 0.73 15.68 18.73
N ASN A 89 -0.52 15.38 18.36
CA ASN A 89 -0.97 14.00 18.20
C ASN A 89 -1.22 13.59 16.73
N ILE A 90 -1.79 14.48 15.90
CA ILE A 90 -2.25 14.13 14.55
C ILE A 90 -1.24 14.55 13.46
N VAL A 91 -0.59 15.71 13.61
CA VAL A 91 0.40 16.19 12.64
C VAL A 91 1.62 15.26 12.55
N PRO A 92 2.20 14.76 13.66
CA PRO A 92 3.29 13.78 13.58
C PRO A 92 2.84 12.49 12.89
N PHE A 93 1.65 11.98 13.25
CA PHE A 93 1.07 10.82 12.58
C PHE A 93 0.94 11.03 11.06
N ASP A 94 0.35 12.15 10.63
CA ASP A 94 0.19 12.44 9.20
C ASP A 94 1.53 12.50 8.46
N ARG A 95 2.54 13.16 9.05
CA ARG A 95 3.89 13.22 8.49
C ARG A 95 4.50 11.82 8.35
N ASP A 96 4.36 11.00 9.38
CA ASP A 96 4.95 9.66 9.42
C ASP A 96 4.16 8.65 8.55
N HIS A 97 2.98 9.05 8.01
CA HIS A 97 2.12 8.25 7.12
C HIS A 97 1.86 8.97 5.80
N GLU A 98 2.94 9.35 5.12
CA GLU A 98 2.93 9.89 3.73
C GLU A 98 2.05 11.12 3.52
N SER A 99 1.86 11.93 4.57
CA SER A 99 0.98 13.10 4.49
C SER A 99 -0.43 12.74 3.98
N VAL A 100 -0.97 11.58 4.39
CA VAL A 100 -2.26 11.04 3.94
C VAL A 100 -3.42 12.03 4.11
N LEU A 101 -3.42 12.84 5.17
CA LEU A 101 -4.39 13.90 5.43
C LEU A 101 -4.06 15.19 4.68
N GLY A 102 -2.87 15.34 4.11
CA GLY A 102 -2.51 16.40 3.18
C GLY A 102 -1.27 17.23 3.56
N GLY A 103 -0.49 16.78 4.55
CA GLY A 103 0.82 17.33 4.90
C GLY A 103 0.80 18.72 5.53
N SER A 104 -0.30 19.10 6.17
CA SER A 104 -0.43 20.41 6.82
C SER A 104 0.24 20.39 8.18
N GLY A 105 1.29 21.21 8.36
CA GLY A 105 1.94 21.41 9.66
C GLY A 105 1.08 22.19 10.68
N ASP A 106 0.04 22.89 10.22
CA ASP A 106 -0.87 23.64 11.10
C ASP A 106 -2.30 23.73 10.51
N PRO A 107 -3.05 22.61 10.53
CA PRO A 107 -4.31 22.51 9.80
C PRO A 107 -5.43 23.42 10.36
N TYR A 108 -5.30 23.86 11.62
CA TYR A 108 -6.27 24.69 12.34
C TYR A 108 -6.05 26.20 12.21
N VAL A 109 -4.92 26.66 11.63
CA VAL A 109 -4.69 28.11 11.40
C VAL A 109 -5.53 28.70 10.27
N ASN A 110 -5.95 27.86 9.32
CA ASN A 110 -6.64 28.34 8.13
C ASN A 110 -8.11 28.71 8.40
N ASN A 111 -8.64 29.61 7.56
CA ASN A 111 -9.99 30.18 7.69
C ASN A 111 -11.17 29.18 7.86
N PRO A 112 -11.16 27.90 7.41
CA PRO A 112 -12.28 27.02 7.76
C PRO A 112 -12.39 26.70 9.26
N LEU A 113 -11.26 26.65 9.99
CA LEU A 113 -11.21 26.20 11.38
C LEU A 113 -10.86 27.30 12.38
N ARG A 114 -10.72 28.55 11.91
CA ARG A 114 -10.61 29.73 12.78
C ARG A 114 -11.98 30.15 13.32
N ILE A 115 -12.63 29.23 14.03
CA ILE A 115 -13.97 29.33 14.60
C ILE A 115 -13.96 28.76 16.03
N PRO A 116 -14.89 29.17 16.91
CA PRO A 116 -14.96 28.63 18.26
C PRO A 116 -15.44 27.17 18.29
N VAL A 117 -16.46 26.85 17.49
CA VAL A 117 -17.18 25.56 17.51
C VAL A 117 -17.62 25.15 16.11
N ILE A 118 -17.65 23.86 15.83
CA ILE A 118 -18.21 23.27 14.61
C ILE A 118 -19.72 23.13 14.81
N SER A 119 -20.49 24.05 14.21
CA SER A 119 -21.94 24.12 14.37
C SER A 119 -22.61 24.61 13.09
N VAL A 120 -23.94 24.49 13.03
CA VAL A 120 -24.74 24.99 11.90
C VAL A 120 -24.52 26.49 11.67
N GLU A 121 -24.33 27.26 12.76
CA GLU A 121 -24.06 28.70 12.70
C GLU A 121 -22.71 29.01 12.05
N THR A 122 -21.66 28.22 12.36
CA THR A 122 -20.34 28.43 11.75
C THR A 122 -20.26 27.87 10.32
N ALA A 123 -21.15 26.95 9.95
CA ALA A 123 -21.25 26.39 8.59
C ALA A 123 -21.64 27.44 7.53
N THR A 124 -22.38 28.49 7.89
CA THR A 124 -22.85 29.50 6.92
C THR A 124 -21.71 30.27 6.26
N ASN A 125 -20.56 30.36 6.94
CA ASN A 125 -19.38 31.09 6.49
C ASN A 125 -18.38 30.18 5.73
N GLN A 126 -18.70 28.90 5.55
CA GLN A 126 -17.80 27.92 4.94
C GLN A 126 -18.01 27.84 3.43
N LYS A 127 -16.91 27.96 2.67
CA LYS A 127 -16.94 27.75 1.20
C LYS A 127 -17.36 26.32 0.84
N ASN A 128 -16.89 25.32 1.59
CA ASN A 128 -17.27 23.93 1.43
C ASN A 128 -18.30 23.53 2.49
N ARG A 129 -19.52 24.05 2.34
CA ARG A 129 -20.59 23.85 3.33
C ARG A 129 -21.04 22.39 3.46
N SER A 130 -21.08 21.63 2.37
CA SER A 130 -21.44 20.20 2.43
C SER A 130 -20.43 19.40 3.25
N GLY A 131 -19.13 19.59 3.01
CA GLY A 131 -18.09 18.91 3.79
C GLY A 131 -18.07 19.36 5.25
N PHE A 132 -18.42 20.61 5.55
CA PHE A 132 -18.54 21.06 6.93
C PHE A 132 -19.77 20.46 7.63
N ASN A 133 -20.88 20.29 6.92
CA ASN A 133 -22.05 19.60 7.44
C ASN A 133 -21.79 18.13 7.76
N ASP A 134 -20.94 17.45 6.99
CA ASP A 134 -20.49 16.08 7.32
C ASP A 134 -19.76 16.07 8.69
N LEU A 135 -18.91 17.05 8.97
CA LEU A 135 -18.25 17.19 10.28
C LEU A 135 -19.26 17.45 11.41
N ILE A 136 -20.24 18.32 11.18
CA ILE A 136 -21.32 18.59 12.16
C ILE A 136 -22.09 17.30 12.47
N SER A 137 -22.44 16.54 11.44
CA SER A 137 -23.22 15.30 11.59
C SER A 137 -22.46 14.26 12.41
N VAL A 138 -21.18 14.00 12.10
CA VAL A 138 -20.38 12.99 12.81
C VAL A 138 -20.12 13.42 14.27
N LEU A 139 -19.70 14.66 14.51
CA LEU A 139 -19.41 15.13 15.88
C LEU A 139 -20.69 15.26 16.71
N GLY A 140 -21.80 15.70 16.11
CA GLY A 140 -23.10 15.74 16.76
C GLY A 140 -23.58 14.35 17.19
N PHE A 141 -23.45 13.35 16.31
CA PHE A 141 -23.78 11.96 16.62
C PHE A 141 -23.01 11.43 17.82
N VAL A 142 -21.71 11.73 17.92
CA VAL A 142 -20.86 11.29 19.05
C VAL A 142 -21.23 12.01 20.36
N GLU A 143 -21.57 13.30 20.31
CA GLU A 143 -22.03 14.02 21.51
C GLU A 143 -23.40 13.53 22.00
N GLU A 144 -24.30 13.15 21.08
CA GLU A 144 -25.59 12.54 21.42
C GLU A 144 -25.45 11.08 21.88
N ASN A 145 -24.41 10.38 21.42
CA ASN A 145 -24.15 8.97 21.71
C ASN A 145 -22.69 8.74 22.15
N PRO A 146 -22.27 9.18 23.36
CA PRO A 146 -20.86 9.13 23.77
C PRO A 146 -20.22 7.74 23.74
N GLY A 147 -21.01 6.67 23.97
CA GLY A 147 -20.54 5.28 23.86
C GLY A 147 -20.10 4.86 22.46
N SER A 148 -20.50 5.61 21.42
CA SER A 148 -20.11 5.34 20.03
C SER A 148 -18.75 5.93 19.65
N ALA A 149 -18.13 6.78 20.50
CA ALA A 149 -16.91 7.52 20.17
C ALA A 149 -15.77 6.59 19.70
N SER A 150 -15.61 5.42 20.33
CA SER A 150 -14.61 4.42 19.96
C SER A 150 -14.86 3.88 18.54
N ALA A 151 -16.09 3.43 18.26
CA ALA A 151 -16.45 2.87 16.96
C ALA A 151 -16.34 3.92 15.84
N VAL A 152 -16.76 5.16 16.10
CA VAL A 152 -16.62 6.27 15.13
C VAL A 152 -15.15 6.58 14.86
N PHE A 153 -14.30 6.57 15.89
CA PHE A 153 -12.87 6.77 15.72
C PHE A 153 -12.21 5.62 14.94
N ASP A 154 -12.56 4.36 15.22
CA ASP A 154 -12.10 3.21 14.43
C ASP A 154 -12.49 3.33 12.95
N ARG A 155 -13.74 3.75 12.66
CA ARG A 155 -14.18 3.99 11.28
C ARG A 155 -13.41 5.12 10.59
N VAL A 156 -13.04 6.18 11.33
CA VAL A 156 -12.18 7.26 10.83
C VAL A 156 -10.79 6.73 10.49
N LEU A 157 -10.18 5.92 11.36
CA LEU A 157 -8.87 5.31 11.08
C LEU A 157 -8.93 4.36 9.88
N GLN A 158 -9.99 3.57 9.72
CA GLN A 158 -10.21 2.77 8.51
C GLN A 158 -10.29 3.62 7.24
N ALA A 159 -11.01 4.75 7.29
CA ALA A 159 -11.09 5.67 6.15
C ALA A 159 -9.72 6.29 5.83
N ILE A 160 -8.91 6.60 6.84
CA ILE A 160 -7.53 7.07 6.68
C ILE A 160 -6.65 5.95 6.07
N HIS A 161 -6.74 4.73 6.57
CA HIS A 161 -5.99 3.58 6.05
C HIS A 161 -6.35 3.28 4.59
N LYS A 162 -7.64 3.29 4.24
CA LYS A 162 -8.11 3.16 2.86
C LYS A 162 -7.57 4.28 1.97
N ARG A 163 -7.55 5.52 2.48
CA ARG A 163 -6.98 6.66 1.76
C ARG A 163 -5.47 6.49 1.54
N LEU A 164 -4.75 6.02 2.55
CA LEU A 164 -3.31 5.77 2.51
C LEU A 164 -2.93 4.77 1.41
N ALA A 165 -3.75 3.73 1.21
CA ALA A 165 -3.60 2.79 0.10
C ALA A 165 -3.68 3.47 -1.28
N THR A 166 -4.39 4.59 -1.40
CA THR A 166 -4.57 5.36 -2.65
C THR A 166 -3.68 6.61 -2.75
N THR A 167 -2.92 6.95 -1.69
CA THR A 167 -1.98 8.07 -1.73
C THR A 167 -0.78 7.68 -2.61
N SER A 168 -0.40 8.52 -3.57
CA SER A 168 0.79 8.32 -4.39
C SER A 168 2.04 8.47 -3.54
N ILE A 169 2.82 7.40 -3.41
CA ILE A 169 4.14 7.47 -2.79
C ILE A 169 5.11 7.96 -3.85
N LEU A 170 5.90 8.99 -3.52
CA LEU A 170 6.96 9.43 -4.41
C LEU A 170 8.13 8.45 -4.29
N TYR A 171 8.59 7.93 -5.42
CA TYR A 171 9.82 7.17 -5.50
C TYR A 171 10.94 8.09 -5.99
N PRO A 172 11.92 8.46 -5.14
CA PRO A 172 13.00 9.36 -5.53
C PRO A 172 14.01 8.62 -6.41
N VAL A 173 13.65 8.34 -7.66
CA VAL A 173 14.52 7.65 -8.62
C VAL A 173 15.66 8.59 -9.02
N PRO A 174 16.93 8.21 -8.80
CA PRO A 174 18.05 9.04 -9.20
C PRO A 174 18.18 9.10 -10.73
N ASP A 175 18.62 10.24 -11.25
CA ASP A 175 18.87 10.42 -12.69
C ASP A 175 19.87 9.39 -13.23
N ARG A 176 20.85 9.01 -12.41
CA ARG A 176 21.88 8.03 -12.73
C ARG A 176 22.00 7.03 -11.59
N ILE A 177 21.97 5.75 -11.92
CA ILE A 177 22.21 4.67 -10.94
C ILE A 177 23.24 3.68 -11.49
N SER A 178 24.19 3.29 -10.64
CA SER A 178 25.19 2.27 -10.98
C SER A 178 24.58 0.86 -10.93
N VAL A 179 25.24 -0.12 -11.55
CA VAL A 179 24.81 -1.53 -11.45
C VAL A 179 24.79 -1.98 -9.99
N GLY A 180 25.87 -1.72 -9.24
CA GLY A 180 25.98 -2.12 -7.83
C GLY A 180 24.93 -1.47 -6.94
N ALA A 181 24.67 -0.17 -7.11
CA ALA A 181 23.66 0.53 -6.31
C ALA A 181 22.24 -0.02 -6.58
N CYS A 182 21.92 -0.31 -7.85
CA CYS A 182 20.65 -0.93 -8.21
C CYS A 182 20.52 -2.34 -7.62
N GLN A 183 21.57 -3.17 -7.68
CA GLN A 183 21.59 -4.49 -7.07
C GLN A 183 21.39 -4.44 -5.56
N THR A 184 22.09 -3.52 -4.87
CA THR A 184 21.93 -3.33 -3.42
C THR A 184 20.51 -2.95 -3.08
N ALA A 185 19.93 -1.97 -3.77
CA ALA A 185 18.56 -1.52 -3.53
C ALA A 185 17.54 -2.65 -3.70
N ILE A 186 17.64 -3.41 -4.80
CA ILE A 186 16.75 -4.55 -5.06
C ILE A 186 16.94 -5.65 -4.03
N SER A 187 18.19 -6.00 -3.71
CA SER A 187 18.51 -7.06 -2.74
C SER A 187 17.98 -6.72 -1.35
N GLU A 188 18.15 -5.48 -0.91
CA GLU A 188 17.60 -4.98 0.34
C GLU A 188 16.08 -5.08 0.32
N PHE A 189 15.44 -4.62 -0.76
CA PHE A 189 13.99 -4.63 -0.88
C PHE A 189 13.39 -6.03 -0.79
N ILE A 190 13.94 -7.00 -1.54
CA ILE A 190 13.43 -8.38 -1.59
C ILE A 190 13.90 -9.25 -0.41
N SER A 191 14.77 -8.75 0.47
CA SER A 191 15.23 -9.48 1.67
C SER A 191 14.13 -9.68 2.71
N VAL A 192 13.11 -8.82 2.70
CA VAL A 192 11.96 -8.90 3.61
C VAL A 192 11.00 -9.99 3.13
N LYS A 193 10.69 -10.93 4.02
CA LYS A 193 9.74 -12.02 3.75
C LYS A 193 8.34 -11.47 3.53
N THR A 194 7.83 -11.61 2.31
CA THR A 194 6.49 -11.18 1.89
C THR A 194 5.72 -12.29 1.16
N GLY A 195 6.15 -13.55 1.34
CA GLY A 195 5.57 -14.71 0.65
C GLY A 195 5.73 -14.63 -0.88
N GLY A 196 6.91 -14.24 -1.36
CA GLY A 196 7.20 -14.09 -2.79
C GLY A 196 6.75 -12.78 -3.44
N ARG A 197 5.86 -12.00 -2.81
CA ARG A 197 5.26 -10.80 -3.43
C ARG A 197 6.27 -9.80 -3.96
N ARG A 198 7.24 -9.37 -3.14
CA ARG A 198 8.25 -8.39 -3.58
C ARG A 198 9.08 -8.89 -4.75
N LEU A 199 9.46 -10.17 -4.73
CA LEU A 199 10.23 -10.77 -5.82
C LEU A 199 9.42 -10.83 -7.12
N GLN A 200 8.13 -11.17 -7.05
CA GLN A 200 7.25 -11.17 -8.23
C GLN A 200 7.06 -9.76 -8.79
N ILE A 201 6.88 -8.74 -7.94
CA ILE A 201 6.78 -7.33 -8.37
C ILE A 201 8.05 -6.88 -9.08
N VAL A 202 9.22 -7.14 -8.49
CA VAL A 202 10.51 -6.78 -9.10
C VAL A 202 10.74 -7.55 -10.39
N SER A 203 10.41 -8.83 -10.43
CA SER A 203 10.52 -9.65 -11.65
C SER A 203 9.59 -9.12 -12.75
N THR A 204 8.37 -8.73 -12.41
CA THR A 204 7.42 -8.12 -13.37
C THR A 204 8.01 -6.83 -13.95
N ALA A 205 8.53 -5.94 -13.10
CA ALA A 205 9.18 -4.70 -13.52
C ALA A 205 10.44 -4.94 -14.38
N LEU A 206 11.16 -6.04 -14.12
CA LEU A 206 12.31 -6.44 -14.93
C LEU A 206 11.87 -6.76 -16.37
N PHE A 207 10.80 -7.53 -16.52
CA PHE A 207 10.25 -7.85 -17.84
C PHE A 207 9.54 -6.67 -18.52
N ASP A 208 8.93 -5.74 -17.77
CA ASP A 208 8.49 -4.46 -18.33
C ASP A 208 9.66 -3.68 -18.91
N THR A 209 10.80 -3.67 -18.22
CA THR A 209 11.99 -2.99 -18.71
C THR A 209 12.52 -3.66 -19.97
N TYR A 210 12.53 -5.00 -20.03
CA TYR A 210 12.87 -5.74 -21.25
C TYR A 210 11.92 -5.44 -22.41
N ARG A 211 10.61 -5.35 -22.14
CA ARG A 211 9.60 -4.94 -23.13
C ARG A 211 9.93 -3.56 -23.68
N ASP A 212 10.13 -2.58 -22.80
CA ASP A 212 10.28 -1.19 -23.19
C ASP A 212 11.64 -0.91 -23.87
N HIS A 213 12.71 -1.59 -23.45
CA HIS A 213 14.05 -1.35 -23.99
C HIS A 213 14.40 -2.20 -25.20
N PHE A 214 13.84 -3.41 -25.30
CA PHE A 214 14.24 -4.37 -26.33
C PHE A 214 13.07 -4.87 -27.19
N GLY A 215 11.84 -4.42 -26.95
CA GLY A 215 10.67 -4.92 -27.66
C GLY A 215 10.45 -6.42 -27.46
N PHE A 216 10.82 -6.95 -26.28
CA PHE A 216 10.81 -8.39 -26.01
C PHE A 216 9.42 -9.03 -26.19
N CYS A 217 8.37 -8.30 -25.82
CA CYS A 217 6.97 -8.69 -25.92
C CYS A 217 6.10 -7.44 -26.14
N ALA A 218 4.80 -7.62 -26.33
CA ALA A 218 3.84 -6.51 -26.44
C ALA A 218 3.27 -6.10 -25.06
N GLU A 219 3.07 -7.07 -24.17
CA GLU A 219 2.48 -6.85 -22.85
C GLU A 219 3.11 -7.78 -21.81
N VAL A 220 3.21 -7.30 -20.56
CA VAL A 220 3.59 -8.12 -19.40
C VAL A 220 2.42 -8.12 -18.42
N LYS A 221 1.84 -9.30 -18.18
CA LYS A 221 0.79 -9.55 -17.21
C LYS A 221 1.34 -10.28 -16.00
N THR A 222 0.70 -10.09 -14.86
CA THR A 222 1.06 -10.74 -13.60
C THR A 222 -0.19 -11.27 -12.90
N GLY A 223 -0.09 -12.43 -12.26
CA GLY A 223 -1.15 -13.01 -11.47
C GLY A 223 -1.40 -12.19 -10.21
N LYS A 224 -2.67 -11.95 -9.84
CA LYS A 224 -2.98 -11.27 -8.57
C LYS A 224 -2.51 -12.14 -7.40
N VAL A 225 -1.55 -11.62 -6.63
CA VAL A 225 -0.91 -12.27 -5.47
C VAL A 225 -1.92 -12.69 -4.37
N ASN A 226 -3.06 -11.99 -4.26
CA ASN A 226 -4.02 -12.15 -3.15
C ASN A 226 -5.43 -12.66 -3.54
N GLN A 227 -5.63 -13.25 -4.71
CA GLN A 227 -6.90 -13.89 -5.05
C GLN A 227 -6.67 -15.34 -5.47
N ALA A 228 -6.89 -16.26 -4.52
CA ALA A 228 -6.96 -17.70 -4.75
C ALA A 228 -7.93 -18.09 -5.89
N ASP A 229 -8.85 -17.20 -6.29
CA ASP A 229 -9.79 -17.42 -7.38
C ASP A 229 -9.36 -16.87 -8.75
N ALA A 230 -8.42 -15.92 -8.84
CA ALA A 230 -7.88 -15.43 -10.12
C ALA A 230 -6.68 -16.28 -10.63
N ALA A 231 -5.99 -16.98 -9.73
CA ALA A 231 -4.91 -17.93 -10.05
C ALA A 231 -5.37 -19.09 -10.96
N LYS A 232 -6.68 -19.31 -11.12
CA LYS A 232 -7.22 -20.28 -12.08
C LYS A 232 -6.99 -19.88 -13.54
N GLY A 233 -6.55 -18.64 -13.82
CA GLY A 233 -6.48 -18.05 -15.16
C GLY A 233 -5.09 -17.86 -15.78
N ASN A 234 -3.97 -17.92 -15.04
CA ASN A 234 -2.61 -17.65 -15.58
C ASN A 234 -1.71 -18.91 -15.63
N SER A 235 -0.78 -18.93 -16.60
CA SER A 235 0.10 -20.06 -16.94
C SER A 235 1.40 -20.07 -16.11
N GLY A 236 1.66 -18.97 -15.40
CA GLY A 236 2.71 -18.73 -14.42
C GLY A 236 2.41 -17.43 -13.67
N ASP A 237 3.27 -17.05 -12.72
CA ASP A 237 3.15 -15.80 -11.97
C ASP A 237 3.20 -14.56 -12.88
N ILE A 238 3.99 -14.61 -13.96
CA ILE A 238 4.13 -13.55 -14.97
C ILE A 238 3.96 -14.15 -16.37
N GLU A 239 3.27 -13.44 -17.26
CA GLU A 239 3.11 -13.81 -18.67
C GLU A 239 3.56 -12.65 -19.57
N CYS A 240 4.47 -12.92 -20.49
CA CYS A 240 4.84 -12.00 -21.56
C CYS A 240 4.05 -12.36 -22.82
N LEU A 241 3.22 -11.46 -23.32
CA LEU A 241 2.32 -11.69 -24.45
C LEU A 241 2.87 -11.07 -25.73
N ASP A 242 2.62 -11.71 -26.87
CA ASP A 242 2.90 -11.13 -28.18
C ASP A 242 1.81 -10.12 -28.62
N GLU A 243 1.97 -9.53 -29.80
CA GLU A 243 1.01 -8.56 -30.36
C GLU A 243 -0.39 -9.15 -30.61
N ARG A 244 -0.51 -10.47 -30.66
CA ARG A 244 -1.78 -11.19 -30.84
C ARG A 244 -2.45 -11.52 -29.51
N GLY A 245 -1.78 -11.26 -28.39
CA GLY A 245 -2.24 -11.61 -27.04
C GLY A 245 -1.97 -13.07 -26.68
N GLU A 246 -1.09 -13.77 -27.40
CA GLU A 246 -0.68 -15.14 -27.09
C GLU A 246 0.53 -15.12 -26.14
N VAL A 247 0.59 -16.09 -25.22
CA VAL A 247 1.68 -16.17 -24.23
C VAL A 247 2.96 -16.63 -24.93
N LYS A 248 3.91 -15.70 -25.05
CA LYS A 248 5.26 -15.95 -25.60
C LYS A 248 6.20 -16.55 -24.58
N LEU A 249 6.07 -16.17 -23.30
CA LEU A 249 6.85 -16.69 -22.19
C LEU A 249 6.01 -16.65 -20.91
N ALA A 250 5.83 -17.79 -20.26
CA ALA A 250 5.35 -17.86 -18.88
C ALA A 250 6.54 -17.94 -17.92
N ILE A 251 6.44 -17.23 -16.81
CA ILE A 251 7.51 -17.15 -15.81
C ILE A 251 6.92 -17.50 -14.45
N GLU A 252 7.52 -18.47 -13.80
CA GLU A 252 7.22 -18.86 -12.41
C GLU A 252 8.31 -18.30 -11.50
N VAL A 253 7.90 -17.56 -10.46
CA VAL A 253 8.79 -16.85 -9.56
C VAL A 253 8.86 -17.57 -8.22
N LYS A 254 10.07 -17.88 -7.74
CA LYS A 254 10.26 -18.54 -6.44
C LYS A 254 11.25 -17.76 -5.57
N ASP A 255 10.80 -17.35 -4.39
CA ASP A 255 11.63 -16.76 -3.35
C ASP A 255 12.35 -17.80 -2.48
N ARG A 256 12.28 -19.07 -2.88
CA ARG A 256 12.85 -20.24 -2.21
C ARG A 256 13.53 -21.19 -3.21
N MET A 257 14.12 -22.25 -2.69
CA MET A 257 14.64 -23.37 -3.50
C MET A 257 13.52 -23.97 -4.36
N LEU A 258 13.88 -24.33 -5.59
CA LEU A 258 13.00 -24.97 -6.55
C LEU A 258 12.95 -26.48 -6.27
N THR A 259 11.75 -27.04 -6.16
CA THR A 259 11.55 -28.49 -5.95
C THR A 259 11.04 -29.16 -7.22
N LEU A 260 11.16 -30.49 -7.28
CA LEU A 260 10.62 -31.30 -8.37
C LEU A 260 9.11 -31.09 -8.55
N ILE A 261 8.37 -30.96 -7.44
CA ILE A 261 6.92 -30.75 -7.44
C ILE A 261 6.56 -29.40 -8.07
N ASP A 262 7.32 -28.35 -7.78
CA ASP A 262 7.12 -27.02 -8.37
C ASP A 262 7.30 -27.10 -9.91
N VAL A 263 8.31 -27.82 -10.37
CA VAL A 263 8.58 -27.99 -11.81
C VAL A 263 7.47 -28.79 -12.50
N GLN A 264 7.09 -29.94 -11.93
CA GLN A 264 6.06 -30.81 -12.50
C GLN A 264 4.71 -30.10 -12.65
N SER A 265 4.26 -29.40 -11.60
CA SER A 265 2.97 -28.72 -11.59
C SER A 265 2.89 -27.56 -12.59
N SER A 266 3.96 -26.79 -12.71
CA SER A 266 4.05 -25.66 -13.66
C SER A 266 4.12 -26.16 -15.10
N VAL A 267 4.89 -27.23 -15.37
CA VAL A 267 4.95 -27.88 -16.68
C VAL A 267 3.59 -28.42 -17.10
N GLU A 268 2.86 -29.10 -16.20
CA GLU A 268 1.52 -29.59 -16.51
C GLU A 268 0.57 -28.44 -16.87
N THR A 269 0.67 -27.33 -16.14
CA THR A 269 -0.12 -26.12 -16.40
C THR A 269 0.22 -25.49 -17.75
N ALA A 270 1.50 -25.33 -18.07
CA ALA A 270 1.95 -24.82 -19.36
C ALA A 270 1.44 -25.69 -20.52
N ARG A 271 1.51 -27.02 -20.40
CA ARG A 271 1.01 -27.97 -21.41
C ARG A 271 -0.49 -27.84 -21.64
N ARG A 272 -1.29 -27.78 -20.57
CA ARG A 272 -2.76 -27.62 -20.67
C ARG A 272 -3.14 -26.34 -21.41
N ARG A 273 -2.29 -25.31 -21.33
CA ARG A 273 -2.50 -23.98 -21.90
C ARG A 273 -1.75 -23.76 -23.21
N LYS A 274 -1.01 -24.75 -23.69
CA LYS A 274 -0.21 -24.71 -24.92
C LYS A 274 0.86 -23.61 -24.91
N VAL A 275 1.38 -23.29 -23.73
CA VAL A 275 2.53 -22.39 -23.59
C VAL A 275 3.80 -23.19 -23.86
N THR A 276 4.58 -22.78 -24.86
CA THR A 276 5.80 -23.50 -25.27
C THR A 276 7.05 -23.06 -24.52
N GLU A 277 7.06 -21.86 -23.94
CA GLU A 277 8.21 -21.30 -23.25
C GLU A 277 7.88 -21.07 -21.77
N LEU A 278 8.57 -21.77 -20.87
CA LEU A 278 8.42 -21.65 -19.42
C LEU A 278 9.76 -21.34 -18.77
N LEU A 279 9.82 -20.28 -17.96
CA LEU A 279 11.01 -19.89 -17.20
C LEU A 279 10.73 -19.98 -15.69
N PHE A 280 11.59 -20.69 -14.96
CA PHE A 280 11.68 -20.59 -13.51
C PHE A 280 12.72 -19.54 -13.13
N LEU A 281 12.29 -18.49 -12.44
CA LEU A 281 13.16 -17.44 -11.92
C LEU A 281 13.17 -17.53 -10.38
N ALA A 282 14.24 -18.10 -9.83
CA ALA A 282 14.32 -18.46 -8.42
C ALA A 282 15.52 -17.81 -7.72
N ARG A 283 15.38 -17.45 -6.44
CA ARG A 283 16.53 -17.04 -5.61
C ARG A 283 17.31 -18.21 -5.02
N GLY A 284 16.67 -19.36 -4.90
CA GLY A 284 17.30 -20.58 -4.39
C GLY A 284 17.80 -21.49 -5.51
N GLU A 285 18.76 -22.33 -5.18
CA GLU A 285 19.15 -23.45 -6.05
C GLU A 285 18.02 -24.51 -6.12
N ILE A 286 18.18 -25.51 -7.00
CA ILE A 286 17.33 -26.71 -6.92
C ILE A 286 17.74 -27.46 -5.65
N LEU A 287 16.77 -28.05 -4.96
CA LEU A 287 17.08 -28.94 -3.84
C LEU A 287 17.98 -30.08 -4.32
N ASP A 288 19.12 -30.33 -3.66
CA ASP A 288 20.16 -31.25 -4.18
C ASP A 288 19.63 -32.63 -4.62
N GLU A 289 18.65 -33.17 -3.90
CA GLU A 289 18.02 -34.46 -4.22
C GLU A 289 17.17 -34.45 -5.50
N ASP A 290 16.72 -33.28 -5.93
CA ASP A 290 15.83 -33.09 -7.07
C ASP A 290 16.57 -32.77 -8.38
N VAL A 291 17.86 -32.42 -8.33
CA VAL A 291 18.62 -31.90 -9.50
C VAL A 291 18.51 -32.83 -10.71
N GLU A 292 18.84 -34.11 -10.57
CA GLU A 292 18.81 -35.07 -11.68
C GLU A 292 17.38 -35.27 -12.23
N SER A 293 16.39 -35.27 -11.35
CA SER A 293 14.99 -35.43 -11.70
C SER A 293 14.45 -34.22 -12.46
N VAL A 294 14.82 -33.01 -12.05
CA VAL A 294 14.44 -31.75 -12.72
C VAL A 294 15.08 -31.68 -14.11
N GLU A 295 16.37 -31.97 -14.23
CA GLU A 295 17.07 -31.97 -15.53
C GLU A 295 16.48 -33.01 -16.50
N THR A 296 16.08 -34.18 -15.98
CA THR A 296 15.39 -35.21 -16.75
C THR A 296 14.04 -34.70 -17.26
N ILE A 297 13.26 -33.97 -16.44
CA ILE A 297 11.98 -33.39 -16.88
C ILE A 297 12.20 -32.33 -17.95
N ILE A 298 13.15 -31.41 -17.76
CA ILE A 298 13.47 -30.36 -18.74
C ILE A 298 13.82 -30.99 -20.10
N SER A 299 14.70 -31.99 -20.11
CA SER A 299 15.09 -32.71 -21.33
C SER A 299 13.91 -33.41 -22.02
N ARG A 300 13.01 -34.01 -21.24
CA ARG A 300 11.78 -34.64 -21.75
C ARG A 300 10.81 -33.61 -22.33
N GLN A 301 10.66 -32.45 -21.68
CA GLN A 301 9.78 -31.38 -22.17
C GLN A 301 10.27 -30.81 -23.50
N PHE A 302 11.58 -30.64 -23.65
CA PHE A 302 12.17 -30.19 -24.91
C PHE A 302 11.80 -31.13 -26.07
N THR A 303 11.93 -32.44 -25.85
CA THR A 303 11.54 -33.46 -26.84
C THR A 303 10.04 -33.43 -27.15
N ALA A 304 9.22 -32.97 -26.19
CA ALA A 304 7.77 -32.80 -26.33
C ALA A 304 7.37 -31.40 -26.86
N GLY A 305 8.32 -30.59 -27.35
CA GLY A 305 8.08 -29.27 -27.94
C GLY A 305 7.86 -28.13 -26.95
N HIS A 306 8.30 -28.31 -25.69
CA HIS A 306 8.22 -27.28 -24.65
C HIS A 306 9.63 -26.95 -24.15
N ASN A 307 9.99 -25.68 -24.19
CA ASN A 307 11.22 -25.17 -23.59
C ASN A 307 10.98 -24.82 -22.13
N VAL A 308 11.81 -25.40 -21.26
CA VAL A 308 11.78 -25.12 -19.82
C VAL A 308 13.15 -24.60 -19.42
N TYR A 309 13.19 -23.39 -18.91
CA TYR A 309 14.40 -22.68 -18.50
C TYR A 309 14.42 -22.52 -16.99
N ARG A 310 15.63 -22.42 -16.42
CA ARG A 310 15.85 -22.06 -15.03
C ARG A 310 16.94 -20.99 -14.96
N LEU A 311 16.68 -19.93 -14.22
CA LEU A 311 17.65 -18.90 -13.91
C LEU A 311 17.63 -18.56 -12.42
N GLU A 312 18.80 -18.28 -11.88
CA GLU A 312 18.95 -17.68 -10.56
C GLU A 312 18.69 -16.16 -10.69
N PHE A 313 17.85 -15.61 -9.83
CA PHE A 313 17.34 -14.25 -9.94
C PHE A 313 18.45 -13.20 -9.82
N ASP A 314 19.34 -13.30 -8.83
CA ASP A 314 20.36 -12.30 -8.55
C ASP A 314 21.38 -12.24 -9.72
N SER A 315 21.73 -13.39 -10.29
CA SER A 315 22.52 -13.53 -11.51
C SER A 315 21.80 -12.95 -12.73
N PHE A 316 20.53 -13.29 -12.95
CA PHE A 316 19.76 -12.76 -14.08
C PHE A 316 19.62 -11.23 -14.00
N LEU A 317 19.34 -10.71 -12.80
CA LEU A 317 19.29 -9.27 -12.53
C LEU A 317 20.63 -8.61 -12.87
N ASN A 318 21.76 -9.15 -12.41
CA ASN A 318 23.08 -8.60 -12.71
C ASN A 318 23.32 -8.44 -14.22
N HIS A 319 23.08 -9.50 -15.00
CA HIS A 319 23.25 -9.46 -16.45
C HIS A 319 22.27 -8.47 -17.11
N SER A 320 21.02 -8.43 -16.64
CA SER A 320 20.00 -7.49 -17.11
C SER A 320 20.43 -6.04 -16.92
N LEU A 321 20.90 -5.69 -15.71
CA LEU A 321 21.33 -4.33 -15.36
C LEU A 321 22.54 -3.85 -16.17
N ILE A 322 23.41 -4.77 -16.57
CA ILE A 322 24.52 -4.49 -17.49
C ILE A 322 23.97 -4.19 -18.90
N LEU A 323 23.05 -5.03 -19.40
CA LEU A 323 22.47 -4.89 -20.74
C LEU A 323 21.58 -3.65 -20.89
N PHE A 324 20.84 -3.27 -19.84
CA PHE A 324 19.99 -2.09 -19.83
C PHE A 324 20.74 -0.77 -19.99
N GLY A 325 22.04 -0.75 -19.69
CA GLY A 325 22.80 0.50 -19.63
C GLY A 325 22.25 1.45 -18.56
N GLU A 326 22.73 2.69 -18.55
CA GLU A 326 22.40 3.64 -17.48
C GLU A 326 20.93 4.05 -17.46
N SER A 327 20.38 4.46 -18.61
CA SER A 327 18.99 4.87 -18.72
C SER A 327 18.02 3.74 -18.41
N GLY A 328 18.35 2.51 -18.80
CA GLY A 328 17.49 1.36 -18.54
C GLY A 328 17.50 0.94 -17.08
N ARG A 329 18.57 1.18 -16.31
CA ARG A 329 18.55 0.97 -14.86
C ARG A 329 17.63 1.96 -14.15
N SER A 330 17.67 3.24 -14.49
CA SER A 330 16.73 4.22 -13.92
C SER A 330 15.28 3.91 -14.32
N SER A 331 15.07 3.45 -15.56
CA SER A 331 13.76 2.98 -16.02
C SER A 331 13.27 1.75 -15.26
N PHE A 332 14.15 0.80 -14.97
CA PHE A 332 13.82 -0.39 -14.16
C PHE A 332 13.43 -0.02 -12.73
N VAL A 333 14.19 0.85 -12.07
CA VAL A 333 13.86 1.34 -10.72
C VAL A 333 12.50 2.05 -10.72
N THR A 334 12.21 2.82 -11.76
CA THR A 334 10.90 3.45 -11.97
C THR A 334 9.80 2.40 -12.16
N ALA A 335 10.05 1.39 -12.98
CA ALA A 335 9.10 0.30 -13.24
C ALA A 335 8.75 -0.47 -11.95
N VAL A 336 9.71 -0.66 -11.04
CA VAL A 336 9.45 -1.26 -9.72
C VAL A 336 8.46 -0.39 -8.94
N GLY A 337 8.65 0.93 -8.90
CA GLY A 337 7.72 1.86 -8.26
C GLY A 337 6.31 1.79 -8.87
N ASN A 338 6.21 1.79 -10.20
CA ASN A 338 4.92 1.70 -10.91
C ASN A 338 4.18 0.39 -10.57
N ARG A 339 4.89 -0.75 -10.55
CA ARG A 339 4.28 -2.03 -10.17
C ARG A 339 3.92 -2.11 -8.69
N LEU A 340 4.65 -1.42 -7.83
CA LEU A 340 4.28 -1.29 -6.41
C LEU A 340 3.01 -0.46 -6.22
N ASP A 341 2.76 0.56 -7.03
CA ASP A 341 1.50 1.30 -7.01
C ASP A 341 0.30 0.44 -7.46
N GLU A 342 0.53 -0.50 -8.39
CA GLU A 342 -0.52 -1.40 -8.90
C GLU A 342 -0.80 -2.60 -7.99
N LEU A 343 0.25 -3.19 -7.39
CA LEU A 343 0.20 -4.52 -6.79
C LEU A 343 0.76 -4.58 -5.36
N GLY A 344 1.54 -3.57 -4.97
CA GLY A 344 2.22 -3.53 -3.68
C GLY A 344 1.28 -3.16 -2.54
N GLU A 345 1.57 -3.69 -1.36
CA GLU A 345 0.99 -3.15 -0.14
C GLU A 345 1.67 -1.83 0.22
N LEU A 346 1.01 -1.01 1.03
CA LEU A 346 1.56 0.24 1.51
C LEU A 346 2.97 0.07 2.09
N ALA A 347 3.18 -0.94 2.94
CA ALA A 347 4.48 -1.21 3.56
C ALA A 347 5.57 -1.51 2.52
N ASP A 348 5.22 -2.11 1.38
CA ASP A 348 6.16 -2.37 0.29
C ASP A 348 6.50 -1.08 -0.46
N ARG A 349 5.49 -0.25 -0.74
CA ARG A 349 5.67 1.05 -1.38
C ARG A 349 6.55 1.98 -0.52
N GLN A 350 6.30 2.03 0.79
CA GLN A 350 7.11 2.81 1.75
C GLN A 350 8.54 2.30 1.87
N ALA A 351 8.72 0.98 1.94
CA ALA A 351 10.05 0.37 2.00
C ALA A 351 10.86 0.72 0.75
N TRP A 352 10.26 0.64 -0.44
CA TRP A 352 10.94 0.99 -1.68
C TRP A 352 11.34 2.45 -1.75
N SER A 353 10.43 3.38 -1.41
CA SER A 353 10.76 4.81 -1.35
C SER A 353 11.90 5.10 -0.37
N SER A 354 11.87 4.47 0.81
CA SER A 354 12.91 4.62 1.84
C SER A 354 14.28 4.10 1.38
N ILE A 355 14.31 2.97 0.68
CA ILE A 355 15.55 2.42 0.11
C ILE A 355 16.14 3.40 -0.90
N LEU A 356 15.32 3.95 -1.80
CA LEU A 356 15.78 4.89 -2.83
C LEU A 356 16.29 6.22 -2.28
N LEU A 357 15.88 6.65 -1.08
CA LEU A 357 16.46 7.83 -0.43
C LEU A 357 17.94 7.64 -0.04
N ASN A 358 18.41 6.39 0.04
CA ASN A 358 19.78 6.03 0.43
C ASN A 358 20.66 5.59 -0.76
N VAL A 359 20.14 5.67 -1.98
CA VAL A 359 20.78 5.25 -3.24
C VAL A 359 21.21 6.48 -4.02
#